data_AF-A0A800N6U9-F1
#
_entry.id   AF-A0A800N6U9-F1
#
_cell.length_a   1.000
_cell.length_b   1.000
_cell.length_c   1.000
_cell.angle_alpha   90.00
_cell.angle_beta   90.00
_cell.angle_gamma   90.00
#
_symmetry.space_group_name_H-M   'P 1'
#
loop_
_entity.id
_entity.type
_entity.pdbx_description
1 polymer ?
#
loop_
_entity_poly.entity_id
_entity_poly.type
_entity_poly.pdbx_seq_one_letter_code
_entity_poly.pdbx_strand_id
1 'polypeptide(L)'
;VNCSIAVGPSRVEDAQLLITDFQCDIILSDDGLQHYRLGRTIEIAVIDGERGLGNGACLPAGPLREPRCRLDQVDAVIVNGSGSHDSHNMQMVGGDAINLLTGEKKALKEFSGIHFHLVAGIGHPQRFFNTLAEYGIQGEQHAFPDHHSFQLEDFNFPDQRPVLMTEKDAVKCNAFAQQSFWYMPIVAKPSTSFVSVFQQLISKQTHNS
;
A
#
# COMPACT_ATOMS: atom_id res chain seq x y z
N VAL A 1 16.67 -2.63 2.38
CA VAL A 1 16.94 -1.22 2.74
C VAL A 1 16.67 -1.11 4.23
N ASN A 2 17.62 -0.61 5.02
CA ASN A 2 17.46 -0.44 6.46
C ASN A 2 16.89 0.97 6.68
N CYS A 3 15.61 1.09 7.04
CA CYS A 3 14.94 2.37 7.26
C CYS A 3 14.47 2.46 8.72
N SER A 4 14.81 3.55 9.41
CA SER A 4 14.28 3.85 10.74
C SER A 4 12.81 4.24 10.64
N ILE A 5 11.99 3.73 11.56
CA ILE A 5 10.54 3.98 11.60
C ILE A 5 10.21 4.59 12.95
N ALA A 6 9.50 5.73 12.94
CA ALA A 6 8.95 6.36 14.13
C ALA A 6 7.41 6.37 14.05
N VAL A 7 6.76 6.00 15.15
CA VAL A 7 5.29 5.97 15.25
C VAL A 7 4.88 6.60 16.57
N GLY A 8 4.26 7.77 16.49
CA GLY A 8 3.72 8.48 17.63
C GLY A 8 2.53 9.38 17.25
N PRO A 9 1.86 9.96 18.26
CA PRO A 9 0.74 10.86 18.03
C PRO A 9 1.19 12.23 17.47
N SER A 10 2.46 12.59 17.64
CA SER A 10 3.05 13.87 17.23
C SER A 10 4.06 13.66 16.12
N ARG A 11 3.64 13.89 14.87
CA ARG A 11 4.53 13.77 13.70
C ARG A 11 5.75 14.68 13.76
N VAL A 12 5.67 15.80 14.47
CA VAL A 12 6.79 16.73 14.65
C VAL A 12 7.84 16.14 15.59
N GLU A 13 7.42 15.55 16.71
CA GLU A 13 8.33 14.88 17.64
C GLU A 13 8.95 13.62 17.00
N ASP A 14 8.16 12.84 16.28
CA ASP A 14 8.64 11.68 15.51
C ASP A 14 9.70 12.08 14.49
N ALA A 15 9.47 13.16 13.74
CA ALA A 15 10.44 13.66 12.77
C ALA A 15 11.71 14.18 13.45
N GLN A 16 11.58 14.90 14.56
CA GLN A 16 12.74 15.39 15.32
C GLN A 16 13.60 14.23 15.82
N LEU A 17 12.99 13.17 16.34
CA LEU A 17 13.68 11.95 16.78
C LEU A 17 14.46 11.31 15.63
N LEU A 18 13.85 11.17 14.45
CA LEU A 18 14.51 10.61 13.27
C LEU A 18 15.72 11.44 12.83
N ILE A 19 15.66 12.77 12.97
CA ILE A 19 16.76 13.68 12.65
C ILE A 19 17.89 13.55 13.69
N THR A 20 17.58 13.64 14.98
CA THR A 20 18.61 13.75 16.02
C THR A 20 19.28 12.42 16.33
N ASP A 21 18.49 11.36 16.44
CA ASP A 21 18.95 10.09 17.02
C ASP A 21 19.32 9.08 15.92
N PHE A 22 18.68 9.19 14.76
CA PHE A 22 18.91 8.31 13.62
C PHE A 22 19.55 9.00 12.41
N GLN A 23 19.85 10.31 12.52
CA GLN A 23 20.57 11.09 11.51
C GLN A 23 19.98 10.95 10.10
N CYS A 24 18.65 10.90 9.99
CA CYS A 24 17.98 10.73 8.70
C CYS A 24 18.06 12.00 7.85
N ASP A 25 18.61 11.90 6.64
CA ASP A 25 18.66 13.00 5.67
C ASP A 25 17.32 13.25 4.97
N ILE A 26 16.51 12.20 4.83
CA ILE A 26 15.21 12.23 4.16
C ILE A 26 14.18 11.54 5.04
N ILE A 27 13.08 12.25 5.32
CA ILE A 27 11.92 11.72 6.03
C ILE A 27 10.75 11.59 5.06
N LEU A 28 10.19 10.38 4.98
CA LEU A 28 8.95 10.12 4.26
C LEU A 28 7.81 10.01 5.28
N SER A 29 6.85 10.94 5.21
CA SER A 29 5.63 10.88 6.03
C SER A 29 4.52 10.22 5.24
N ASP A 30 4.22 8.96 5.56
CA ASP A 30 3.02 8.28 5.07
C ASP A 30 1.75 8.96 5.61
N ASP A 31 0.73 9.13 4.76
CA ASP A 31 -0.50 9.88 5.02
C ASP A 31 -0.28 11.28 5.66
N GLY A 32 0.82 11.96 5.30
CA GLY A 32 1.27 13.19 5.95
C GLY A 32 0.55 14.49 5.58
N LEU A 33 -0.24 14.53 4.50
CA LEU A 33 -0.74 15.78 3.92
C LEU A 33 -1.66 16.58 4.85
N GLN A 34 -2.47 15.89 5.67
CA GLN A 34 -3.37 16.54 6.63
C GLN A 34 -2.66 16.96 7.94
N HIS A 35 -1.40 16.56 8.15
CA HIS A 35 -0.63 16.92 9.33
C HIS A 35 0.07 18.27 9.16
N TYR A 36 -0.67 19.37 9.00
CA TYR A 36 -0.12 20.71 8.69
C TYR A 36 0.94 21.25 9.67
N ARG A 37 1.02 20.73 10.90
CA ARG A 37 2.07 21.10 11.86
C ARG A 37 3.45 20.55 11.50
N LEU A 38 3.50 19.45 10.75
CA LEU A 38 4.75 18.89 10.24
C LEU A 38 5.22 19.75 9.07
N GLY A 39 6.39 20.39 9.20
CA GLY A 39 7.04 21.07 8.08
C GLY A 39 7.35 20.06 6.97
N ARG A 40 7.00 20.41 5.72
CA ARG A 40 7.22 19.58 4.55
C ARG A 40 7.86 20.40 3.45
N THR A 41 8.92 19.86 2.87
CA THR A 41 9.65 20.49 1.77
C THR A 41 9.11 20.05 0.41
N ILE A 42 8.54 18.85 0.34
CA ILE A 42 7.93 18.28 -0.85
C ILE A 42 6.61 17.61 -0.44
N GLU A 43 5.53 17.91 -1.16
CA GLU A 43 4.22 17.31 -1.01
C GLU A 43 3.82 16.55 -2.28
N ILE A 44 3.42 15.29 -2.11
CA ILE A 44 2.97 14.43 -3.20
C ILE A 44 1.58 13.90 -2.85
N ALA A 45 0.58 14.22 -3.66
CA ALA A 45 -0.77 13.69 -3.50
C ALA A 45 -0.96 12.40 -4.31
N VAL A 46 -1.50 11.37 -3.68
CA VAL A 46 -1.90 10.12 -4.35
C VAL A 46 -3.39 10.17 -4.64
N ILE A 47 -3.78 9.98 -5.90
CA ILE A 47 -5.17 9.84 -6.32
C ILE A 47 -5.41 8.40 -6.74
N ASP A 48 -6.49 7.82 -6.26
CA ASP A 48 -6.96 6.52 -6.74
C ASP A 48 -7.51 6.66 -8.17
N GLY A 49 -6.93 5.98 -9.15
CA GLY A 49 -7.28 6.14 -10.56
C GLY A 49 -8.69 5.65 -10.93
N GLU A 50 -9.27 4.75 -10.16
CA GLU A 50 -10.62 4.22 -10.39
C GLU A 50 -11.68 5.10 -9.71
N ARG A 51 -11.43 5.49 -8.45
CA ARG A 51 -12.36 6.33 -7.67
C ARG A 51 -12.28 7.80 -8.05
N GLY A 52 -11.12 8.24 -8.54
CA GLY A 52 -10.82 9.65 -8.80
C GLY A 52 -11.11 10.52 -7.58
N LEU A 53 -11.86 11.61 -7.79
CA LEU A 53 -12.29 12.53 -6.73
C LEU A 53 -13.72 12.25 -6.21
N GLY A 54 -14.34 11.13 -6.62
CA GLY A 54 -15.73 10.82 -6.30
C GLY A 54 -16.69 11.91 -6.78
N ASN A 55 -17.54 12.41 -5.88
CA ASN A 55 -18.46 13.51 -6.17
C ASN A 55 -17.83 14.92 -6.00
N GLY A 56 -16.53 15.00 -5.73
CA GLY A 56 -15.80 16.27 -5.58
C GLY A 56 -16.08 17.04 -4.28
N ALA A 57 -16.93 16.52 -3.39
CA ALA A 57 -17.24 17.14 -2.11
C ALA A 57 -16.35 16.58 -0.98
N CYS A 58 -16.11 17.41 0.03
CA CYS A 58 -15.46 16.97 1.27
C CYS A 58 -16.43 16.20 2.17
N LEU A 59 -15.87 15.44 3.11
CA LEU A 59 -16.64 14.77 4.17
C LEU A 59 -17.51 15.79 4.95
N PRO A 60 -18.74 15.42 5.35
CA PRO A 60 -19.40 14.13 5.11
C PRO A 60 -20.14 14.03 3.76
N ALA A 61 -20.21 15.12 2.98
CA ALA A 61 -20.98 15.17 1.73
C ALA A 61 -20.32 14.38 0.57
N GLY A 62 -19.02 14.08 0.69
CA GLY A 62 -18.26 13.30 -0.28
C GLY A 62 -17.03 12.66 0.35
N PRO A 63 -16.23 11.91 -0.42
CA PRO A 63 -15.13 11.11 0.10
C PRO A 63 -13.85 11.90 0.38
N LEU A 64 -13.76 13.18 -0.04
CA LEU A 64 -12.53 13.95 0.06
C LEU A 64 -12.29 14.44 1.50
N ARG A 65 -11.04 14.39 1.97
CA ARG A 65 -10.63 14.99 3.24
C ARG A 65 -10.32 16.49 3.11
N GLU A 66 -9.92 16.90 1.91
CA GLU A 66 -9.56 18.27 1.54
C GLU A 66 -10.20 18.64 0.20
N PRO A 67 -10.49 19.92 -0.05
CA PRO A 67 -11.11 20.35 -1.30
C PRO A 67 -10.18 20.10 -2.49
N ARG A 68 -10.75 19.87 -3.68
CA ARG A 68 -10.00 19.60 -4.92
C ARG A 68 -8.88 20.62 -5.19
N CYS A 69 -9.09 21.89 -4.88
CA CYS A 69 -8.09 22.96 -5.08
C CYS A 69 -6.79 22.75 -4.29
N ARG A 70 -6.78 21.84 -3.30
CA ARG A 70 -5.56 21.44 -2.60
C ARG A 70 -4.54 20.78 -3.54
N LEU A 71 -5.01 20.10 -4.58
CA LEU A 71 -4.16 19.47 -5.59
C LEU A 71 -3.36 20.48 -6.40
N ASP A 72 -3.77 21.76 -6.42
CA ASP A 72 -3.03 22.83 -7.11
C ASP A 72 -1.85 23.35 -6.27
N GLN A 73 -1.73 22.91 -5.01
CA GLN A 73 -0.73 23.38 -4.04
C GLN A 73 0.35 22.36 -3.74
N VAL A 74 0.19 21.10 -4.17
CA VAL A 74 1.20 20.05 -3.98
C VAL A 74 2.24 20.10 -5.11
N ASP A 75 3.44 19.60 -4.86
CA ASP A 75 4.52 19.58 -5.85
C ASP A 75 4.30 18.55 -6.96
N ALA A 76 3.59 17.46 -6.65
CA ALA A 76 3.22 16.45 -7.62
C ALA A 76 1.92 15.73 -7.24
N VAL A 77 1.19 15.29 -8.26
CA VAL A 77 0.05 14.37 -8.13
C VAL A 77 0.41 13.08 -8.83
N ILE A 78 0.27 11.94 -8.15
CA ILE A 78 0.45 10.60 -8.72
C ILE A 78 -0.85 9.83 -8.68
N VAL A 79 -1.21 9.20 -9.80
CA VAL A 79 -2.42 8.37 -9.91
C VAL A 79 -2.06 6.90 -9.67
N ASN A 80 -2.66 6.28 -8.66
CA ASN A 80 -2.57 4.85 -8.40
C ASN A 80 -3.54 4.08 -9.31
N GLY A 81 -3.02 3.30 -10.26
CA GLY A 81 -3.78 2.54 -11.24
C GLY A 81 -3.58 3.07 -12.67
N SER A 82 -4.46 2.66 -13.57
CA SER A 82 -4.45 3.09 -14.97
C SER A 82 -4.93 4.55 -15.10
N GLY A 83 -3.99 5.49 -15.10
CA GLY A 83 -4.22 6.88 -15.50
C GLY A 83 -4.08 7.08 -17.02
N SER A 84 -4.50 8.23 -17.54
CA SER A 84 -4.20 8.62 -18.92
C SER A 84 -2.69 8.63 -19.16
N HIS A 85 -2.24 8.31 -20.37
CA HIS A 85 -0.82 8.21 -20.74
C HIS A 85 0.01 9.47 -20.41
N ASP A 86 -0.63 10.64 -20.29
CA ASP A 86 0.00 11.93 -19.95
C ASP A 86 0.08 12.22 -18.44
N SER A 87 -0.43 11.33 -17.58
CA SER A 87 -0.43 11.52 -16.13
C SER A 87 0.69 10.74 -15.44
N HIS A 88 1.31 11.36 -14.43
CA HIS A 88 2.16 10.66 -13.47
C HIS A 88 1.35 9.55 -12.80
N ASN A 89 1.68 8.30 -13.09
CA ASN A 89 0.96 7.15 -12.56
C ASN A 89 1.89 6.18 -11.82
N MET A 90 1.27 5.29 -11.05
CA MET A 90 1.88 4.17 -10.36
C MET A 90 0.99 2.96 -10.54
N GLN A 91 1.60 1.81 -10.79
CA GLN A 91 0.92 0.53 -10.81
C GLN A 91 1.32 -0.29 -9.60
N MET A 92 0.35 -0.98 -9.02
CA MET A 92 0.58 -1.96 -7.98
C MET A 92 0.83 -3.32 -8.63
N VAL A 93 2.02 -3.88 -8.45
CA VAL A 93 2.44 -5.14 -9.08
C VAL A 93 2.57 -6.23 -8.02
N GLY A 94 1.93 -7.37 -8.25
CA GLY A 94 2.07 -8.54 -7.37
C GLY A 94 3.47 -9.15 -7.45
N GLY A 95 4.05 -9.45 -6.30
CA GLY A 95 5.30 -10.23 -6.20
C GLY A 95 5.06 -11.73 -6.17
N ASP A 96 6.12 -12.48 -5.88
CA ASP A 96 6.05 -13.92 -5.58
C ASP A 96 5.22 -14.17 -4.31
N ALA A 97 4.52 -15.30 -4.26
CA ALA A 97 3.86 -15.72 -3.02
C ALA A 97 4.92 -16.14 -2.01
N ILE A 98 4.75 -15.70 -0.77
CA ILE A 98 5.66 -15.98 0.34
C ILE A 98 4.90 -16.82 1.38
N ASN A 99 5.46 -17.96 1.75
CA ASN A 99 4.93 -18.78 2.82
C ASN A 99 5.07 -18.03 4.14
N LEU A 100 3.97 -17.85 4.86
CA LEU A 100 3.96 -17.06 6.08
C LEU A 100 4.80 -17.70 7.20
N LEU A 101 4.84 -19.03 7.26
CA LEU A 101 5.55 -19.76 8.31
C LEU A 101 7.04 -19.94 7.98
N THR A 102 7.38 -20.32 6.75
CA THR A 102 8.75 -20.70 6.37
C THR A 102 9.53 -19.58 5.68
N GLY A 103 8.85 -18.55 5.17
CA GLY A 103 9.46 -17.52 4.32
C GLY A 103 9.83 -18.00 2.92
N GLU A 104 9.47 -19.24 2.55
CA GLU A 104 9.68 -19.78 1.20
C GLU A 104 8.99 -18.90 0.16
N LYS A 105 9.69 -18.56 -0.92
CA LYS A 105 9.15 -17.77 -2.03
C LYS A 105 8.86 -18.68 -3.22
N LYS A 106 7.67 -18.56 -3.80
CA LYS A 106 7.24 -19.26 -5.00
C LYS A 106 6.57 -18.31 -5.96
N ALA A 107 6.92 -18.40 -7.24
CA ALA A 107 6.25 -17.64 -8.26
C ALA A 107 4.78 -18.08 -8.35
N LEU A 108 3.85 -17.14 -8.55
CA LEU A 108 2.41 -17.44 -8.59
C LEU A 108 2.05 -18.52 -9.62
N LYS A 109 2.79 -18.55 -10.75
CA LYS A 109 2.65 -19.58 -11.79
C LYS A 109 2.90 -21.01 -11.31
N GLU A 110 3.67 -21.20 -10.24
CA GLU A 110 3.93 -22.53 -9.65
C GLU A 110 2.69 -23.10 -8.98
N PHE A 111 1.69 -22.27 -8.67
CA PHE A 111 0.40 -22.68 -8.14
C PHE A 111 -0.66 -22.85 -9.23
N SER A 112 -0.27 -22.93 -10.51
CA SER A 112 -1.21 -23.15 -11.61
C SER A 112 -2.05 -24.40 -11.39
N GLY A 113 -3.39 -24.26 -11.51
CA GLY A 113 -4.36 -25.33 -11.27
C GLY A 113 -4.72 -25.57 -9.79
N ILE A 114 -4.02 -24.93 -8.85
CA ILE A 114 -4.36 -25.00 -7.43
C ILE A 114 -5.45 -23.98 -7.13
N HIS A 115 -6.50 -24.43 -6.43
CA HIS A 115 -7.54 -23.55 -5.92
C HIS A 115 -7.19 -23.13 -4.49
N PHE A 116 -7.34 -21.84 -4.19
CA PHE A 116 -7.05 -21.27 -2.88
C PHE A 116 -8.30 -20.87 -2.10
N HIS A 117 -8.13 -20.64 -0.81
CA HIS A 117 -8.90 -19.66 -0.06
C HIS A 117 -8.20 -18.31 -0.16
N LEU A 118 -8.84 -17.33 -0.82
CA LEU A 118 -8.30 -15.99 -1.02
C LEU A 118 -8.83 -15.06 0.07
N VAL A 119 -7.95 -14.51 0.90
CA VAL A 119 -8.36 -13.74 2.09
C VAL A 119 -7.89 -12.29 1.98
N ALA A 120 -8.81 -11.35 2.23
CA ALA A 120 -8.46 -9.93 2.26
C ALA A 120 -9.32 -9.13 3.26
N GLY A 121 -8.65 -8.51 4.24
CA GLY A 121 -9.19 -7.62 5.28
C GLY A 121 -8.71 -6.17 5.11
N ILE A 122 -8.92 -5.62 3.91
CA ILE A 122 -8.50 -4.27 3.48
C ILE A 122 -9.70 -3.47 2.96
N GLY A 123 -9.59 -2.13 2.87
CA GLY A 123 -10.69 -1.26 2.45
C GLY A 123 -11.26 -1.48 1.03
N HIS A 124 -10.60 -2.25 0.15
CA HIS A 124 -11.17 -2.68 -1.15
C HIS A 124 -10.68 -4.09 -1.54
N PRO A 125 -11.24 -5.16 -0.95
CA PRO A 125 -10.77 -6.55 -1.14
C PRO A 125 -10.78 -7.00 -2.59
N GLN A 126 -11.78 -6.56 -3.37
CA GLN A 126 -11.94 -6.97 -4.76
C GLN A 126 -10.71 -6.67 -5.63
N ARG A 127 -9.95 -5.60 -5.35
CA ARG A 127 -8.72 -5.30 -6.09
C ARG A 127 -7.68 -6.40 -5.95
N PHE A 128 -7.49 -6.90 -4.73
CA PHE A 128 -6.57 -7.99 -4.49
C PHE A 128 -6.98 -9.25 -5.24
N PHE A 129 -8.26 -9.60 -5.19
CA PHE A 129 -8.78 -10.78 -5.90
C PHE A 129 -8.68 -10.64 -7.41
N ASN A 130 -8.96 -9.46 -7.97
CA ASN A 130 -8.79 -9.19 -9.40
C ASN A 130 -7.33 -9.31 -9.81
N THR A 131 -6.39 -8.74 -9.03
CA THR A 131 -4.95 -8.90 -9.28
C THR A 131 -4.55 -10.37 -9.28
N LEU A 132 -5.00 -11.17 -8.31
CA LEU A 132 -4.71 -12.61 -8.29
C LEU A 132 -5.25 -13.33 -9.53
N ALA A 133 -6.44 -12.98 -9.99
CA ALA A 133 -7.02 -13.55 -11.20
C ALA A 133 -6.21 -13.20 -12.46
N GLU A 134 -5.62 -12.00 -12.55
CA GLU A 134 -4.71 -11.61 -13.64
C GLU A 134 -3.44 -12.49 -13.67
N TYR A 135 -2.99 -12.98 -12.52
CA TYR A 135 -1.91 -13.96 -12.40
C TYR A 135 -2.36 -15.42 -12.58
N GLY A 136 -3.64 -15.64 -12.92
CA GLY A 136 -4.22 -16.97 -13.10
C GLY A 136 -4.49 -17.74 -11.81
N ILE A 137 -4.43 -17.07 -10.65
CA ILE A 137 -4.78 -17.67 -9.37
C ILE A 137 -6.31 -17.67 -9.23
N GLN A 138 -6.85 -18.84 -8.88
CA GLN A 138 -8.28 -19.06 -8.69
C GLN A 138 -8.55 -19.54 -7.27
N GLY A 139 -9.73 -19.21 -6.75
CA GLY A 139 -10.08 -19.60 -5.39
C GLY A 139 -11.38 -19.00 -4.90
N GLU A 140 -11.78 -19.46 -3.73
CA GLU A 140 -12.92 -18.93 -3.00
C GLU A 140 -12.51 -17.63 -2.29
N GLN A 141 -13.30 -16.57 -2.47
CA GLN A 141 -12.97 -15.23 -1.96
C GLN A 141 -13.61 -14.99 -0.60
N HIS A 142 -12.77 -14.63 0.37
CA HIS A 142 -13.14 -14.34 1.76
C HIS A 142 -12.77 -12.90 2.08
N ALA A 143 -13.75 -12.00 1.96
CA ALA A 143 -13.59 -10.58 2.26
C ALA A 143 -13.93 -10.30 3.72
N PHE A 144 -13.02 -9.60 4.40
CA PHE A 144 -13.19 -9.17 5.80
C PHE A 144 -13.18 -7.63 5.88
N PRO A 145 -13.73 -7.05 6.97
CA PRO A 145 -13.62 -5.60 7.21
C PRO A 145 -12.17 -5.12 7.24
N ASP A 146 -11.93 -3.84 6.88
CA ASP A 146 -10.60 -3.26 7.05
C ASP A 146 -10.22 -3.27 8.54
N HIS A 147 -8.93 -3.50 8.82
CA HIS A 147 -8.41 -3.68 10.17
C HIS A 147 -9.01 -4.87 10.95
N HIS A 148 -9.64 -5.85 10.29
CA HIS A 148 -10.09 -7.09 10.94
C HIS A 148 -8.99 -7.75 11.77
N SER A 149 -9.32 -8.16 12.99
CA SER A 149 -8.42 -8.85 13.92
C SER A 149 -8.57 -10.36 13.76
N PHE A 150 -7.80 -10.91 12.82
CA PHE A 150 -7.87 -12.33 12.48
C PHE A 150 -7.59 -13.25 13.67
N GLN A 151 -8.39 -14.30 13.77
CA GLN A 151 -8.17 -15.45 14.66
C GLN A 151 -8.06 -16.72 13.84
N LEU A 152 -7.58 -17.81 14.44
CA LEU A 152 -7.40 -19.08 13.73
C LEU A 152 -8.73 -19.64 13.19
N GLU A 153 -9.82 -19.39 13.92
CA GLU A 153 -11.17 -19.84 13.57
C GLU A 153 -11.69 -19.21 12.27
N ASP A 154 -11.20 -18.02 11.90
CA ASP A 154 -11.51 -17.36 10.62
C ASP A 154 -11.02 -18.17 9.40
N PHE A 155 -10.08 -19.11 9.62
CA PHE A 155 -9.47 -19.97 8.60
C PHE A 155 -9.93 -21.43 8.71
N ASN A 156 -10.97 -21.72 9.49
CA ASN A 156 -11.55 -23.06 9.59
C ASN A 156 -12.41 -23.39 8.35
N PHE A 157 -11.74 -23.51 7.21
CA PHE A 157 -12.35 -23.83 5.93
C PHE A 157 -12.69 -25.32 5.83
N PRO A 158 -13.71 -25.69 5.02
CA PRO A 158 -14.21 -27.07 4.96
C PRO A 158 -13.22 -28.06 4.32
N ASP A 159 -12.16 -27.57 3.68
CA ASP A 159 -11.17 -28.38 3.01
C ASP A 159 -9.74 -27.91 3.35
N GLN A 160 -8.74 -28.60 2.79
CA GLN A 160 -7.32 -28.37 3.09
C GLN A 160 -6.61 -27.55 2.00
N ARG A 161 -7.35 -26.74 1.23
CA ARG A 161 -6.76 -25.86 0.21
C ARG A 161 -5.84 -24.82 0.86
N PRO A 162 -4.77 -24.40 0.18
CA PRO A 162 -3.91 -23.34 0.69
C PRO A 162 -4.65 -22.00 0.77
N VAL A 163 -4.19 -21.16 1.69
CA VAL A 163 -4.69 -19.80 1.88
C VAL A 163 -3.71 -18.83 1.23
N LEU A 164 -4.22 -17.88 0.46
CA LEU A 164 -3.44 -16.76 -0.07
C LEU A 164 -4.06 -15.44 0.36
N MET A 165 -3.31 -14.64 1.09
CA MET A 165 -3.79 -13.38 1.67
C MET A 165 -2.95 -12.17 1.29
N THR A 166 -3.43 -10.97 1.62
CA THR A 166 -2.63 -9.74 1.48
C THR A 166 -1.47 -9.76 2.48
N GLU A 167 -0.36 -9.09 2.14
CA GLU A 167 0.75 -8.90 3.09
C GLU A 167 0.31 -8.22 4.41
N LYS A 168 -0.59 -7.22 4.33
CA LYS A 168 -1.14 -6.51 5.49
C LYS A 168 -1.85 -7.48 6.45
N ASP A 169 -2.59 -8.45 5.92
CA ASP A 169 -3.31 -9.42 6.73
C ASP A 169 -2.40 -10.53 7.24
N ALA A 170 -1.37 -10.89 6.48
CA ALA A 170 -0.34 -11.85 6.89
C ALA A 170 0.36 -11.43 8.19
N VAL A 171 0.67 -10.13 8.33
CA VAL A 171 1.25 -9.57 9.57
C VAL A 171 0.39 -9.88 10.80
N LYS A 172 -0.94 -9.88 10.65
CA LYS A 172 -1.89 -10.15 11.73
C LYS A 172 -2.02 -11.64 12.05
N CYS A 173 -1.72 -12.51 11.07
CA CYS A 173 -1.84 -13.96 11.20
C CYS A 173 -0.55 -14.66 11.66
N ASN A 174 0.57 -13.94 11.76
CA ASN A 174 1.88 -14.48 12.14
C ASN A 174 1.85 -15.38 13.39
N ALA A 175 1.06 -15.02 14.41
CA ALA A 175 1.01 -15.75 15.67
C ALA A 175 0.46 -17.19 15.55
N PHE A 176 -0.28 -17.49 14.47
CA PHE A 176 -0.90 -18.78 14.22
C PHE A 176 -0.66 -19.27 12.78
N ALA A 177 0.43 -18.81 12.15
CA ALA A 177 0.78 -19.15 10.78
C ALA A 177 0.86 -20.67 10.56
N GLN A 178 0.28 -21.14 9.46
CA GLN A 178 0.30 -22.55 9.07
C GLN A 178 1.11 -22.77 7.80
N GLN A 179 1.52 -24.02 7.55
CA GLN A 179 2.27 -24.40 6.34
C GLN A 179 1.52 -24.07 5.03
N SER A 180 0.19 -24.08 5.09
CA SER A 180 -0.71 -23.77 3.97
C SER A 180 -0.95 -22.26 3.77
N PHE A 181 -0.40 -21.39 4.62
CA PHE A 181 -0.65 -19.95 4.57
C PHE A 181 0.43 -19.24 3.75
N TRP A 182 -0.02 -18.55 2.72
CA TRP A 182 0.79 -17.75 1.81
C TRP A 182 0.26 -16.33 1.81
N TYR A 183 1.14 -15.38 1.52
CA TYR A 183 0.74 -14.02 1.21
C TYR A 183 1.43 -13.53 -0.05
N MET A 184 0.81 -12.58 -0.74
CA MET A 184 1.40 -11.92 -1.90
C MET A 184 1.72 -10.47 -1.54
N PRO A 185 3.01 -10.08 -1.48
CA PRO A 185 3.39 -8.68 -1.36
C PRO A 185 3.02 -7.94 -2.65
N ILE A 186 2.69 -6.66 -2.49
CA ILE A 186 2.40 -5.79 -3.62
C ILE A 186 3.43 -4.68 -3.63
N VAL A 187 4.06 -4.46 -4.78
CA VAL A 187 5.08 -3.44 -4.98
C VAL A 187 4.52 -2.30 -5.79
N ALA A 188 4.65 -1.09 -5.26
CA ALA A 188 4.40 0.13 -5.99
C ALA A 188 5.46 0.33 -7.09
N LYS A 189 5.02 0.35 -8.35
CA LYS A 189 5.86 0.62 -9.52
C LYS A 189 5.44 1.95 -10.15
N PRO A 190 6.09 3.07 -9.78
CA PRO A 190 5.83 4.35 -10.42
C PRO A 190 6.28 4.36 -11.88
N SER A 191 5.59 5.15 -12.70
CA SER A 191 5.97 5.47 -14.08
C SER A 191 7.30 6.21 -14.15
N THR A 192 8.04 6.02 -15.25
CA THR A 192 9.31 6.72 -15.49
C THR A 192 9.14 8.24 -15.42
N SER A 193 8.02 8.78 -15.92
CA SER A 193 7.73 10.21 -15.85
C SER A 193 7.61 10.72 -14.42
N PHE A 194 6.95 9.99 -13.52
CA PHE A 194 6.90 10.34 -12.10
C PHE A 194 8.27 10.23 -11.43
N VAL A 195 9.03 9.17 -11.70
CA VAL A 195 10.38 9.00 -11.15
C VAL A 195 11.27 10.20 -11.51
N SER A 196 11.21 10.67 -12.75
CA SER A 196 11.97 11.86 -13.19
C SER A 196 11.56 13.13 -12.43
N VAL A 197 10.26 13.37 -12.22
CA VAL A 197 9.79 14.53 -11.45
C VAL A 197 10.20 14.42 -9.98
N PHE A 198 10.04 13.25 -9.38
CA PHE A 198 10.46 13.02 -8.00
C PHE A 198 11.96 13.29 -7.80
N GLN A 199 12.81 12.79 -8.71
CA GLN A 199 14.24 13.06 -8.68
C GLN A 199 14.57 14.55 -8.79
N GLN A 200 13.89 15.28 -9.69
CA GLN A 200 14.08 16.73 -9.81
C GLN A 200 13.69 17.48 -8.54
N LEU A 201 12.60 17.09 -7.88
CA LEU A 201 12.17 17.68 -6.62
C LEU A 201 13.21 17.47 -5.51
N ILE A 202 13.72 16.24 -5.37
CA ILE A 202 14.76 15.92 -4.39
C ILE A 202 16.06 16.68 -4.68
N SER A 203 16.52 16.71 -5.93
CA SER A 203 17.76 17.40 -6.31
C SER A 203 17.74 18.90 -6.02
N LYS A 204 16.57 19.56 -6.15
CA LYS A 204 16.42 20.98 -5.80
C LYS A 204 16.66 21.25 -4.31
N GLN A 205 16.38 20.28 -3.44
CA GLN A 205 16.59 20.43 -2.00
C GLN A 205 18.03 20.14 -1.58
N THR A 206 18.72 19.26 -2.30
CA THR A 206 20.13 18.93 -1.99
C THR A 206 21.14 19.98 -2.46
N HIS A 207 20.76 20.86 -3.40
CA HIS A 207 21.65 21.90 -3.94
C HIS A 207 21.48 23.28 -3.28
N ASN A 208 20.49 23.45 -2.41
CA ASN A 208 20.23 24.69 -1.67
C ASN A 208 20.74 24.66 -0.21
N SER A 209 21.58 23.67 0.12
CA SER A 209 22.20 23.48 1.45
C SER A 209 23.65 23.96 1.48
#